data_AF-A0A9D7RRS9-F1
#
_entry.id   AF-A0A9D7RRS9-F1
#
_cell.length_a   1.000
_cell.length_b   1.000
_cell.length_c   1.000
_cell.angle_alpha   90.00
_cell.angle_beta   90.00
_cell.angle_gamma   90.00
#
_symmetry.space_group_name_H-M   'P 1'
#
loop_
_entity.id
_entity.type
_entity.pdbx_description
1 polymer ?
#
loop_
_entity_poly.entity_id
_entity_poly.type
_entity_poly.pdbx_seq_one_letter_code
_entity_poly.pdbx_strand_id
1 'polypeptide(L)'
;MTNAPRDTRDWYRITWQDERRTAYLHDGEWLPVTYRVETYAVRDGEPLTDSIRITLHGPVMYDEHFGDVPERAHLALRWMGHEPSMTQKALYLMNRVKGHADYVEALRFFGAPAQNWVFASTAGDIAMRVQGTFPNKWRDQGRFVLDGADPSHKWQGFIPFEHTATQVNPKRGFVSSANQHSVDEQYPYWFFNAHLEYYRNRTVNRTLGRAQRFSVQDMMQLQHSGYDPRC
;
A
#
# COMPACT_ATOMS: atom_id res chain seq x y z
N MET A 1 12.77 6.10 -4.61
CA MET A 1 11.42 5.48 -4.57
C MET A 1 10.38 6.56 -4.34
N THR A 2 9.12 6.31 -4.64
CA THR A 2 7.98 7.15 -4.21
C THR A 2 6.83 6.26 -3.79
N ASN A 3 5.99 6.71 -2.84
CA ASN A 3 4.81 5.94 -2.41
C ASN A 3 3.95 5.54 -3.61
N ALA A 4 3.54 4.27 -3.67
CA ALA A 4 2.59 3.77 -4.65
C ALA A 4 1.19 3.74 -4.00
N PRO A 5 0.33 4.72 -4.26
CA PRO A 5 -0.98 4.78 -3.64
C PRO A 5 -1.90 3.76 -4.31
N ARG A 6 -1.79 2.52 -3.85
CA ARG A 6 -2.72 1.45 -4.15
C ARG A 6 -3.33 0.98 -2.85
N ASP A 7 -4.62 0.71 -2.90
CA ASP A 7 -5.32 0.20 -1.76
C ASP A 7 -4.83 -1.19 -1.32
N THR A 8 -4.26 -1.24 -0.12
CA THR A 8 -3.65 -2.43 0.52
C THR A 8 -4.24 -2.70 1.90
N ARG A 9 -5.36 -2.03 2.24
CA ARG A 9 -6.03 -2.18 3.52
C ARG A 9 -7.54 -2.18 3.36
N ASP A 10 -8.26 -2.83 4.25
CA ASP A 10 -9.72 -2.82 4.29
C ASP A 10 -10.20 -2.71 5.73
N TRP A 11 -11.30 -1.99 5.89
CA TRP A 11 -12.02 -1.87 7.17
C TRP A 11 -13.23 -2.78 7.16
N TYR A 12 -13.38 -3.58 8.21
CA TYR A 12 -14.51 -4.49 8.37
C TYR A 12 -15.30 -4.13 9.62
N ARG A 13 -16.60 -3.98 9.48
CA ARG A 13 -17.51 -3.88 10.62
C ARG A 13 -17.68 -5.25 11.26
N ILE A 14 -17.43 -5.32 12.56
CA ILE A 14 -17.53 -6.56 13.32
C ILE A 14 -18.89 -6.63 14.00
N THR A 15 -19.59 -7.73 13.75
CA THR A 15 -20.86 -8.07 14.41
C THR A 15 -20.55 -8.96 15.61
N TRP A 16 -20.81 -8.46 16.81
CA TRP A 16 -20.54 -9.17 18.07
C TRP A 16 -21.70 -10.07 18.48
N GLN A 17 -21.39 -11.18 19.16
CA GLN A 17 -22.40 -12.10 19.69
C GLN A 17 -23.25 -11.45 20.79
N ASP A 18 -22.59 -10.67 21.65
CA ASP A 18 -23.17 -10.00 22.80
C ASP A 18 -22.30 -8.80 23.22
N GLU A 19 -22.70 -8.11 24.30
CA GLU A 19 -21.98 -6.97 24.86
C GLU A 19 -20.60 -7.31 25.45
N ARG A 20 -20.31 -8.60 25.71
CA ARG A 20 -18.98 -9.05 26.19
C ARG A 20 -17.96 -9.05 25.07
N ARG A 21 -18.40 -9.15 23.81
CA ARG A 21 -17.56 -9.03 22.60
C ARG A 21 -16.38 -10.01 22.58
N THR A 22 -16.60 -11.22 23.09
CA THR A 22 -15.62 -12.32 23.10
C THR A 22 -15.73 -13.21 21.85
N ALA A 23 -16.80 -13.07 21.07
CA ALA A 23 -17.01 -13.77 19.80
C ALA A 23 -17.73 -12.87 18.78
N TYR A 24 -17.46 -13.10 17.50
CA TYR A 24 -17.99 -12.32 16.37
C TYR A 24 -18.51 -13.23 15.24
N LEU A 25 -19.47 -12.73 14.47
CA LEU A 25 -20.09 -13.46 13.38
C LEU A 25 -19.17 -13.49 12.15
N HIS A 26 -18.98 -14.66 11.56
CA HIS A 26 -18.37 -14.84 10.25
C HIS A 26 -18.94 -16.10 9.58
N ASP A 27 -19.41 -15.97 8.35
CA ASP A 27 -19.93 -17.10 7.56
C ASP A 27 -21.00 -17.93 8.30
N GLY A 28 -21.88 -17.23 9.03
CA GLY A 28 -22.94 -17.86 9.84
C GLY A 28 -22.49 -18.45 11.18
N GLU A 29 -21.19 -18.42 11.51
CA GLU A 29 -20.63 -18.97 12.74
C GLU A 29 -20.12 -17.88 13.69
N TRP A 30 -20.23 -18.12 15.00
CA TRP A 30 -19.65 -17.26 16.03
C TRP A 30 -18.21 -17.70 16.33
N LEU A 31 -17.24 -16.94 15.83
CA LEU A 31 -15.82 -17.20 16.04
C LEU A 31 -15.31 -16.45 17.28
N PRO A 32 -14.46 -17.07 18.13
CA PRO A 32 -13.87 -16.36 19.26
C PRO A 32 -12.85 -15.32 18.78
N VAL A 33 -12.72 -14.20 19.50
CA VAL A 33 -11.56 -13.31 19.33
C VAL A 33 -10.34 -13.89 20.03
N THR A 34 -9.16 -13.56 19.51
CA THR A 34 -7.92 -13.71 20.27
C THR A 34 -7.49 -12.37 20.83
N TYR A 35 -6.69 -12.37 21.90
CA TYR A 35 -6.23 -11.16 22.55
C TYR A 35 -4.73 -11.05 22.43
N ARG A 36 -4.25 -9.84 22.13
CA ARG A 36 -2.85 -9.46 22.33
C ARG A 36 -2.79 -8.50 23.51
N VAL A 37 -2.28 -8.99 24.63
CA VAL A 37 -2.13 -8.20 25.86
C VAL A 37 -0.74 -7.58 25.85
N GLU A 38 -0.67 -6.27 26.08
CA GLU A 38 0.57 -5.49 26.10
C GLU A 38 0.62 -4.67 27.39
N THR A 39 1.82 -4.51 27.93
CA THR A 39 2.07 -3.66 29.09
C THR A 39 3.02 -2.54 28.70
N TYR A 40 2.57 -1.30 28.85
CA TYR A 40 3.28 -0.09 28.49
C TYR A 40 3.83 0.59 29.75
N ALA A 41 5.14 0.82 29.79
CA ALA A 41 5.74 1.63 30.84
C ALA A 41 5.34 3.11 30.67
N VAL A 42 4.86 3.73 31.75
CA VAL A 42 4.48 5.14 31.78
C VAL A 42 5.54 5.90 32.58
N ARG A 43 6.08 6.99 32.00
CA ARG A 43 7.04 7.83 32.71
C ARG A 43 6.37 8.40 33.96
N ASP A 44 7.02 8.20 35.12
CA ASP A 44 6.58 8.69 36.43
C ASP A 44 5.17 8.21 36.83
N GLY A 45 4.73 7.07 36.31
CA GLY A 45 3.42 6.49 36.61
C GLY A 45 3.42 4.96 36.60
N GLU A 46 2.29 4.38 36.99
CA GLU A 46 2.10 2.93 36.96
C GLU A 46 2.05 2.39 35.52
N PRO A 47 2.59 1.19 35.24
CA PRO A 47 2.46 0.57 33.93
C PRO A 47 1.00 0.39 33.52
N LEU A 48 0.68 0.75 32.27
CA LEU A 48 -0.63 0.55 31.69
C LEU A 48 -0.67 -0.81 30.99
N THR A 49 -1.59 -1.70 31.39
CA THR A 49 -1.85 -2.93 30.63
C THR A 49 -3.13 -2.77 29.82
N ASP A 50 -3.04 -3.09 28.53
CA ASP A 50 -4.17 -3.03 27.61
C ASP A 50 -4.24 -4.31 26.77
N SER A 51 -5.40 -4.60 26.19
CA SER A 51 -5.64 -5.77 25.36
C SER A 51 -6.23 -5.40 24.02
N ILE A 52 -5.63 -5.90 22.94
CA ILE A 52 -6.09 -5.70 21.58
C ILE A 52 -6.86 -6.94 21.14
N ARG A 53 -8.14 -6.78 20.79
CA ARG A 53 -8.96 -7.85 20.20
C ARG A 53 -8.52 -8.08 18.75
N ILE A 54 -8.20 -9.32 18.42
CA ILE A 54 -7.81 -9.77 17.08
C ILE A 54 -8.91 -10.68 16.52
N THR A 55 -9.39 -10.33 15.33
CA THR A 55 -10.34 -11.12 14.54
C THR A 55 -9.60 -11.76 13.35
N LEU A 56 -10.30 -12.59 12.58
CA LEU A 56 -9.86 -13.07 11.26
C LEU A 56 -9.39 -11.91 10.35
N HIS A 57 -10.07 -10.77 10.42
CA HIS A 57 -9.77 -9.62 9.57
C HIS A 57 -8.59 -8.79 10.10
N GLY A 58 -8.15 -9.01 11.34
CA GLY A 58 -7.07 -8.27 11.98
C GLY A 58 -7.50 -7.62 13.30
N PRO A 59 -6.69 -6.69 13.85
CA PRO A 59 -6.99 -6.00 15.09
C PRO A 59 -8.23 -5.12 14.96
N VAL A 60 -9.06 -5.11 16.01
CA VAL A 60 -10.12 -4.12 16.19
C VAL A 60 -9.46 -2.81 16.62
N MET A 61 -9.29 -1.88 15.68
CA MET A 61 -8.54 -0.63 15.91
C MET A 61 -9.40 0.47 16.54
N TYR A 62 -10.70 0.41 16.28
CA TYR A 62 -11.68 1.33 16.81
C TYR A 62 -12.65 0.53 17.65
N ASP A 63 -12.40 0.44 18.96
CA ASP A 63 -13.31 -0.19 19.90
C ASP A 63 -14.23 0.86 20.54
N GLU A 64 -15.06 0.42 21.49
CA GLU A 64 -15.99 1.27 22.24
C GLU A 64 -15.31 2.36 23.08
N HIS A 65 -14.00 2.27 23.33
CA HIS A 65 -13.24 3.25 24.11
C HIS A 65 -12.50 4.25 23.20
N PHE A 66 -12.46 4.01 21.88
CA PHE A 66 -11.76 4.87 20.94
C PHE A 66 -12.57 6.12 20.57
N GLY A 67 -12.49 7.13 21.45
CA GLY A 67 -13.03 8.49 21.23
C GLY A 67 -14.54 8.56 20.94
N ASP A 68 -15.05 9.78 20.78
CA ASP A 68 -16.46 10.02 20.48
C ASP A 68 -16.76 9.94 18.97
N VAL A 69 -16.37 8.84 18.32
CA VAL A 69 -16.71 8.61 16.89
C VAL A 69 -17.47 7.29 16.73
N PRO A 70 -18.76 7.24 17.15
CA PRO A 70 -19.55 6.01 17.16
C PRO A 70 -19.62 5.29 15.82
N GLU A 71 -19.58 6.03 14.71
CA GLU A 71 -19.61 5.48 13.34
C GLU A 71 -18.43 4.55 13.04
N ARG A 72 -17.29 4.77 13.71
CA ARG A 72 -16.05 3.99 13.56
C ARG A 72 -15.92 2.89 14.60
N ALA A 73 -16.82 2.79 15.59
CA ALA A 73 -16.75 1.74 16.58
C ALA A 73 -16.88 0.35 15.93
N HIS A 74 -16.17 -0.61 16.52
CA HIS A 74 -16.14 -2.03 16.16
C HIS A 74 -15.62 -2.31 14.74
N LEU A 75 -14.63 -1.53 14.30
CA LEU A 75 -13.97 -1.75 13.02
C LEU A 75 -12.65 -2.50 13.19
N ALA A 76 -12.52 -3.63 12.50
CA ALA A 76 -11.26 -4.34 12.34
C ALA A 76 -10.51 -3.87 11.09
N LEU A 77 -9.18 -3.82 11.18
CA LEU A 77 -8.30 -3.44 10.08
C LEU A 77 -7.55 -4.65 9.52
N ARG A 78 -7.86 -5.00 8.27
CA ARG A 78 -6.99 -5.86 7.46
C ARG A 78 -6.01 -4.97 6.71
N TRP A 79 -4.72 -5.14 6.92
CA TRP A 79 -3.70 -4.34 6.23
C TRP A 79 -2.50 -5.21 5.87
N MET A 80 -1.98 -5.05 4.66
CA MET A 80 -0.75 -5.72 4.22
C MET A 80 0.46 -5.44 5.12
N GLY A 81 0.46 -4.33 5.88
CA GLY A 81 1.49 -4.04 6.87
C GLY A 81 1.50 -5.02 8.05
N HIS A 82 0.41 -5.75 8.29
CA HIS A 82 0.34 -6.79 9.31
C HIS A 82 0.86 -8.15 8.81
N GLU A 83 1.00 -8.32 7.49
CA GLU A 83 1.45 -9.59 6.92
C GLU A 83 2.96 -9.75 7.02
N PRO A 84 3.46 -10.94 7.38
CA PRO A 84 4.88 -11.25 7.30
C PRO A 84 5.42 -10.97 5.90
N SER A 85 6.59 -10.35 5.81
CA SER A 85 7.25 -10.11 4.52
C SER A 85 8.77 -10.21 4.64
N MET A 86 9.42 -10.49 3.51
CA MET A 86 10.89 -10.49 3.41
C MET A 86 11.43 -9.14 2.93
N THR A 87 10.74 -8.04 3.26
CA THR A 87 11.06 -6.70 2.76
C THR A 87 12.51 -6.29 3.09
N GLN A 88 13.04 -6.69 4.24
CA GLN A 88 14.44 -6.45 4.59
C GLN A 88 15.42 -7.15 3.65
N LYS A 89 15.11 -8.38 3.20
CA LYS A 89 15.89 -9.10 2.19
C LYS A 89 15.86 -8.37 0.84
N ALA A 90 14.71 -7.83 0.44
CA ALA A 90 14.61 -7.03 -0.77
C ALA A 90 15.57 -5.83 -0.73
N LEU A 91 15.60 -5.09 0.38
CA LEU A 91 16.51 -3.95 0.56
C LEU A 91 17.99 -4.39 0.55
N TYR A 92 18.31 -5.49 1.21
CA TYR A 92 19.66 -6.05 1.23
C TYR A 92 20.14 -6.45 -0.18
N LEU A 93 19.29 -7.09 -0.97
CA LEU A 93 19.60 -7.49 -2.34
C LEU A 93 19.65 -6.29 -3.28
N MET A 94 18.77 -5.30 -3.09
CA MET A 94 18.75 -4.07 -3.89
C MET A 94 20.09 -3.32 -3.80
N ASN A 95 20.75 -3.32 -2.64
CA ASN A 95 22.08 -2.77 -2.45
C ASN A 95 23.22 -3.54 -3.17
N ARG A 96 22.91 -4.64 -3.84
CA ARG A 96 23.86 -5.53 -4.55
C ARG A 96 23.52 -5.72 -6.02
N VAL A 97 22.52 -5.01 -6.52
CA VAL A 97 22.06 -5.09 -7.91
C VAL A 97 23.18 -4.68 -8.87
N LYS A 98 23.46 -5.52 -9.86
CA LYS A 98 24.41 -5.23 -10.94
C LYS A 98 23.73 -4.95 -12.28
N GLY A 99 22.46 -5.34 -12.42
CA GLY A 99 21.66 -5.11 -13.61
C GLY A 99 20.17 -5.32 -13.39
N HIS A 100 19.38 -5.13 -14.46
CA HIS A 100 17.92 -5.19 -14.37
C HIS A 100 17.40 -6.54 -13.84
N ALA A 101 18.06 -7.66 -14.16
CA ALA A 101 17.67 -8.97 -13.65
C ALA A 101 17.75 -9.06 -12.11
N ASP A 102 18.84 -8.59 -11.51
CA ASP A 102 18.99 -8.54 -10.05
C ASP A 102 17.97 -7.61 -9.41
N TYR A 103 17.66 -6.48 -10.08
CA TYR A 103 16.62 -5.54 -9.64
C TYR A 103 15.25 -6.23 -9.55
N VAL A 104 14.88 -7.01 -10.57
CA VAL A 104 13.64 -7.78 -10.57
C VAL A 104 13.65 -8.84 -9.46
N GLU A 105 14.77 -9.56 -9.30
CA GLU A 105 14.89 -10.61 -8.27
C GLU A 105 14.79 -10.03 -6.85
N ALA A 106 15.47 -8.93 -6.57
CA ALA A 106 15.38 -8.25 -5.27
C ALA A 106 13.93 -7.85 -4.94
N LEU A 107 13.17 -7.37 -5.93
CA LEU A 107 11.80 -6.91 -5.75
C LEU A 107 10.80 -8.02 -5.48
N ARG A 108 11.11 -9.29 -5.79
CA ARG A 108 10.25 -10.44 -5.41
C ARG A 108 10.02 -10.54 -3.90
N PHE A 109 10.96 -10.01 -3.10
CA PHE A 109 10.90 -10.06 -1.64
C PHE A 109 10.23 -8.83 -1.01
N PHE A 110 9.86 -7.80 -1.78
CA PHE A 110 9.32 -6.55 -1.26
C PHE A 110 7.78 -6.58 -1.15
N GLY A 111 7.27 -6.57 0.09
CA GLY A 111 5.85 -6.78 0.38
C GLY A 111 5.08 -5.50 0.74
N ALA A 112 5.53 -4.76 1.75
CA ALA A 112 4.84 -3.57 2.23
C ALA A 112 5.79 -2.60 2.94
N PRO A 113 5.47 -1.28 3.00
CA PRO A 113 4.42 -0.61 2.24
C PRO A 113 4.75 -0.56 0.73
N ALA A 114 3.75 -0.53 -0.14
CA ALA A 114 3.96 -0.56 -1.59
C ALA A 114 4.63 0.72 -2.11
N GLN A 115 5.53 0.57 -3.09
CA GLN A 115 6.38 1.66 -3.59
C GLN A 115 6.56 1.59 -5.10
N ASN A 116 6.70 2.75 -5.73
CA ASN A 116 7.22 2.86 -7.10
C ASN A 116 8.75 2.84 -7.04
N TRP A 117 9.32 1.79 -7.59
CA TRP A 117 10.77 1.56 -7.67
C TRP A 117 11.28 1.99 -9.03
N VAL A 118 12.12 3.02 -9.08
CA VAL A 118 12.82 3.43 -10.31
C VAL A 118 14.19 2.77 -10.35
N PHE A 119 14.63 2.37 -11.54
CA PHE A 119 15.92 1.77 -11.84
C PHE A 119 16.54 2.48 -13.03
N ALA A 120 17.86 2.71 -12.96
CA ALA A 120 18.69 3.17 -14.05
C ALA A 120 20.06 2.49 -13.96
N SER A 121 20.61 2.04 -15.09
CA SER A 121 21.92 1.36 -15.14
C SER A 121 22.94 2.14 -15.97
N THR A 122 24.23 1.86 -15.78
CA THR A 122 25.32 2.39 -16.62
C THR A 122 25.31 1.82 -18.04
N ALA A 123 24.60 0.72 -18.28
CA ALA A 123 24.35 0.18 -19.62
C ALA A 123 23.24 0.97 -20.37
N GLY A 124 22.57 1.91 -19.69
CA GLY A 124 21.51 2.74 -20.28
C GLY A 124 20.09 2.21 -20.06
N ASP A 125 19.93 1.09 -19.35
CA ASP A 125 18.60 0.58 -19.03
C ASP A 125 17.90 1.49 -18.03
N ILE A 126 16.62 1.75 -18.27
CA ILE A 126 15.71 2.38 -17.33
C ILE A 126 14.49 1.50 -17.11
N ALA A 127 14.07 1.38 -15.85
CA ALA A 127 12.87 0.64 -15.52
C ALA A 127 12.14 1.27 -14.35
N MET A 128 10.84 0.98 -14.27
CA MET A 128 10.06 1.27 -13.08
C MET A 128 9.09 0.13 -12.83
N ARG A 129 9.03 -0.33 -11.58
CA ARG A 129 8.09 -1.34 -11.11
C ARG A 129 7.32 -0.82 -9.90
N VAL A 130 6.01 -1.03 -9.91
CA VAL A 130 5.14 -0.77 -8.76
C VAL A 130 5.13 -2.02 -7.90
N GLN A 131 5.91 -2.03 -6.82
CA GLN A 131 6.13 -3.25 -6.04
C GLN A 131 5.52 -3.17 -4.64
N GLY A 132 4.85 -4.26 -4.29
CA GLY A 132 4.28 -4.61 -3.01
C GLY A 132 3.50 -5.92 -3.19
N THR A 133 2.95 -6.45 -2.11
CA THR A 133 1.97 -7.53 -2.16
C THR A 133 0.59 -6.90 -2.22
N PHE A 134 -0.14 -7.15 -3.30
CA PHE A 134 -1.41 -6.50 -3.57
C PHE A 134 -2.56 -7.50 -3.50
N PRO A 135 -3.55 -7.31 -2.61
CA PRO A 135 -4.76 -8.10 -2.63
C PRO A 135 -5.46 -7.99 -3.99
N ASN A 136 -5.92 -9.11 -4.53
CA ASN A 136 -6.74 -9.13 -5.73
C ASN A 136 -8.17 -8.78 -5.35
N LYS A 137 -8.49 -7.49 -5.46
CA LYS A 137 -9.76 -6.91 -5.05
C LYS A 137 -10.78 -6.92 -6.18
N TRP A 138 -12.05 -7.17 -5.87
CA TRP A 138 -13.16 -6.93 -6.80
C TRP A 138 -13.43 -5.43 -6.93
N ARG A 139 -14.19 -5.04 -7.97
CA ARG A 139 -14.45 -3.63 -8.29
C ARG A 139 -15.18 -2.91 -7.15
N ASP A 140 -14.60 -1.84 -6.63
CA ASP A 140 -15.08 -1.06 -5.47
C ASP A 140 -14.89 -1.73 -4.09
N GLN A 141 -14.23 -2.88 -3.99
CA GLN A 141 -13.84 -3.45 -2.68
C GLN A 141 -12.92 -2.48 -1.94
N GLY A 142 -13.21 -2.24 -0.65
CA GLY A 142 -12.41 -1.35 0.19
C GLY A 142 -12.70 0.14 0.04
N ARG A 143 -13.56 0.51 -0.92
CA ARG A 143 -14.02 1.89 -1.07
C ARG A 143 -14.81 2.37 0.13
N PHE A 144 -15.51 1.46 0.79
CA PHE A 144 -16.29 1.67 2.01
C PHE A 144 -15.98 0.59 3.04
N VAL A 145 -16.51 0.76 4.26
CA VAL A 145 -16.46 -0.28 5.29
C VAL A 145 -17.19 -1.52 4.79
N LEU A 146 -16.51 -2.67 4.85
CA LEU A 146 -17.03 -3.98 4.48
C LEU A 146 -17.75 -4.63 5.66
N ASP A 147 -18.69 -5.52 5.38
CA ASP A 147 -19.27 -6.40 6.40
C ASP A 147 -18.27 -7.51 6.74
N GLY A 148 -17.87 -7.62 8.01
CA GLY A 148 -16.97 -8.67 8.49
C GLY A 148 -17.62 -10.06 8.58
N ALA A 149 -18.96 -10.14 8.59
CA ALA A 149 -19.68 -11.40 8.63
C ALA A 149 -19.73 -12.11 7.27
N ASP A 150 -19.68 -11.34 6.17
CA ASP A 150 -19.76 -11.88 4.81
C ASP A 150 -18.40 -12.41 4.32
N PRO A 151 -18.27 -13.74 4.05
CA PRO A 151 -17.03 -14.32 3.57
C PRO A 151 -16.62 -13.81 2.17
N SER A 152 -17.55 -13.32 1.35
CA SER A 152 -17.28 -12.79 0.01
C SER A 152 -16.45 -11.51 0.02
N HIS A 153 -16.44 -10.78 1.15
CA HIS A 153 -15.67 -9.56 1.34
C HIS A 153 -14.19 -9.80 1.67
N LYS A 154 -13.78 -11.05 1.95
CA LYS A 154 -12.36 -11.38 2.19
C LYS A 154 -11.50 -11.11 0.96
N TRP A 155 -10.20 -10.95 1.18
CA TRP A 155 -9.24 -11.02 0.09
C TRP A 155 -9.19 -12.44 -0.45
N GLN A 156 -9.55 -12.60 -1.73
CA GLN A 156 -9.64 -13.90 -2.39
C GLN A 156 -8.30 -14.40 -2.94
N GLY A 157 -7.26 -13.58 -2.84
CA GLY A 157 -5.92 -13.89 -3.29
C GLY A 157 -5.08 -12.64 -3.46
N PHE A 158 -3.90 -12.80 -4.06
CA PHE A 158 -2.97 -11.72 -4.33
C PHE A 158 -2.65 -11.66 -5.82
N ILE A 159 -2.33 -10.46 -6.30
CA ILE A 159 -1.88 -10.25 -7.67
C ILE A 159 -0.50 -10.88 -7.83
N PRO A 160 -0.29 -11.76 -8.83
CA PRO A 160 1.02 -12.35 -9.08
C PRO A 160 2.09 -11.30 -9.32
N PHE A 161 3.33 -11.60 -8.91
CA PHE A 161 4.47 -10.70 -9.09
C PHE A 161 4.66 -10.28 -10.55
N GLU A 162 4.48 -11.22 -11.47
CA GLU A 162 4.62 -11.04 -12.91
C GLU A 162 3.60 -10.03 -13.46
N HIS A 163 2.49 -9.84 -12.74
CA HIS A 163 1.40 -8.95 -13.12
C HIS A 163 1.44 -7.59 -12.42
N THR A 164 2.47 -7.28 -11.63
CA THR A 164 2.62 -5.92 -11.11
C THR A 164 3.05 -4.96 -12.21
N ALA A 165 2.47 -3.76 -12.24
CA ALA A 165 2.75 -2.74 -13.25
C ALA A 165 4.26 -2.45 -13.36
N THR A 166 4.80 -2.63 -14.56
CA THR A 166 6.21 -2.51 -14.87
C THR A 166 6.41 -1.84 -16.22
N GLN A 167 7.43 -1.00 -16.35
CA GLN A 167 7.94 -0.50 -17.62
C GLN A 167 9.46 -0.71 -17.67
N VAL A 168 9.97 -1.15 -18.81
CA VAL A 168 11.42 -1.33 -19.07
C VAL A 168 11.72 -0.70 -20.43
N ASN A 169 12.72 0.19 -20.48
CA ASN A 169 13.17 0.89 -21.68
C ASN A 169 12.01 1.39 -22.58
N PRO A 170 11.04 2.16 -22.03
CA PRO A 170 9.89 2.56 -22.81
C PRO A 170 10.31 3.50 -23.96
N LYS A 171 9.62 3.41 -25.11
CA LYS A 171 9.89 4.24 -26.31
C LYS A 171 9.94 5.75 -26.02
N ARG A 172 9.23 6.21 -24.99
CA ARG A 172 9.21 7.62 -24.56
C ARG A 172 10.53 8.10 -23.93
N GLY A 173 11.47 7.19 -23.65
CA GLY A 173 12.83 7.52 -23.20
C GLY A 173 12.99 7.84 -21.71
N PHE A 174 11.92 7.76 -20.91
CA PHE A 174 11.99 7.99 -19.46
C PHE A 174 10.90 7.22 -18.71
N VAL A 175 11.16 6.96 -17.43
CA VAL A 175 10.17 6.53 -16.43
C VAL A 175 10.05 7.60 -15.36
N SER A 176 8.89 7.73 -14.71
CA SER A 176 8.68 8.77 -13.70
C SER A 176 7.56 8.41 -12.74
N SER A 177 7.73 8.75 -11.46
CA SER A 177 6.64 8.70 -10.48
C SER A 177 6.68 9.92 -9.57
N ALA A 178 5.48 10.43 -9.27
CA ALA A 178 5.15 11.48 -8.33
C ALA A 178 3.84 11.12 -7.60
N ASN A 179 3.70 9.84 -7.18
CA ASN A 179 2.56 9.31 -6.43
C ASN A 179 1.22 9.29 -7.19
N GLN A 180 1.26 9.22 -8.52
CA GLN A 180 0.06 9.15 -9.33
C GLN A 180 -0.53 7.74 -9.41
N HIS A 181 -1.69 7.63 -10.06
CA HIS A 181 -2.23 6.36 -10.53
C HIS A 181 -1.23 5.71 -11.52
N SER A 182 -0.77 4.50 -11.24
CA SER A 182 0.41 3.92 -11.93
C SER A 182 0.08 3.05 -13.15
N VAL A 183 -1.20 2.84 -13.45
CA VAL A 183 -1.68 1.97 -14.52
C VAL A 183 -2.68 2.68 -15.43
N ASP A 184 -2.94 2.13 -16.60
CA ASP A 184 -4.02 2.57 -17.48
C ASP A 184 -5.21 1.59 -17.43
N GLU A 185 -6.21 1.83 -18.28
CA GLU A 185 -7.43 1.02 -18.36
C GLU A 185 -7.18 -0.41 -18.87
N GLN A 186 -6.01 -0.71 -19.44
CA GLN A 186 -5.67 -2.05 -19.92
C GLN A 186 -5.17 -2.97 -18.80
N TYR A 187 -4.88 -2.41 -17.61
CA TYR A 187 -4.44 -3.20 -16.48
C TYR A 187 -5.59 -4.07 -15.95
N PRO A 188 -5.42 -5.42 -15.91
CA PRO A 188 -6.55 -6.33 -15.70
C PRO A 188 -7.03 -6.42 -14.25
N TYR A 189 -6.36 -5.74 -13.32
CA TYR A 189 -6.69 -5.77 -11.90
C TYR A 189 -7.28 -4.46 -11.45
N TRP A 190 -8.29 -4.55 -10.57
CA TRP A 190 -8.86 -3.37 -9.94
C TRP A 190 -7.78 -2.54 -9.23
N PHE A 191 -7.80 -1.24 -9.50
CA PHE A 191 -6.93 -0.26 -8.87
C PHE A 191 -7.78 0.86 -8.30
N PHE A 192 -7.78 0.98 -6.97
CA PHE A 192 -8.41 2.09 -6.27
C PHE A 192 -7.35 2.96 -5.59
N ASN A 193 -7.52 4.27 -5.76
CA ASN A 193 -6.79 5.31 -5.06
C ASN A 193 -7.74 6.49 -4.83
N ALA A 194 -7.96 6.86 -3.57
CA ALA A 194 -8.83 7.97 -3.20
C ALA A 194 -8.24 9.35 -3.54
N HIS A 195 -6.93 9.43 -3.86
CA HIS A 195 -6.28 10.68 -4.22
C HIS A 195 -6.46 11.03 -5.70
N LEU A 196 -7.09 12.17 -5.95
CA LEU A 196 -7.38 12.72 -7.29
C LEU A 196 -6.33 13.73 -7.78
N GLU A 197 -5.30 14.01 -6.97
CA GLU A 197 -4.34 15.07 -7.27
C GLU A 197 -3.17 14.59 -8.12
N TYR A 198 -2.94 15.26 -9.26
CA TYR A 198 -1.97 14.82 -10.29
C TYR A 198 -1.04 15.93 -10.80
N TYR A 199 -0.91 17.06 -10.09
CA TYR A 199 -0.14 18.22 -10.58
C TYR A 199 1.33 17.90 -10.82
N ARG A 200 2.02 17.32 -9.83
CA ARG A 200 3.46 17.02 -9.92
C ARG A 200 3.78 16.05 -11.06
N ASN A 201 2.99 14.99 -11.23
CA ASN A 201 3.24 14.04 -12.31
C ASN A 201 3.04 14.68 -13.69
N ARG A 202 2.04 15.57 -13.86
CA ARG A 202 1.81 16.24 -15.14
C ARG A 202 2.95 17.18 -15.47
N THR A 203 3.44 17.95 -14.50
CA THR A 203 4.61 18.82 -14.67
C THR A 203 5.85 18.00 -15.02
N VAL A 204 6.15 16.93 -14.27
CA VAL A 204 7.31 16.06 -14.55
C VAL A 204 7.22 15.41 -15.93
N ASN A 205 6.09 14.79 -16.29
CA ASN A 205 5.94 14.15 -17.60
C ASN A 205 5.96 15.17 -18.75
N ARG A 206 5.39 16.35 -18.57
CA ARG A 206 5.46 17.43 -19.57
C ARG A 206 6.89 17.91 -19.77
N THR A 207 7.64 18.14 -18.71
CA THR A 207 9.04 18.58 -18.80
C THR A 207 9.90 17.50 -19.44
N LEU A 208 9.84 16.27 -18.94
CA LEU A 208 10.64 15.15 -19.46
C LEU A 208 10.26 14.75 -20.89
N GLY A 209 9.03 15.02 -21.33
CA GLY A 209 8.59 14.78 -22.71
C GLY A 209 9.07 15.81 -23.73
N ARG A 210 9.69 16.93 -23.33
CA ARG A 210 10.13 18.01 -24.24
C ARG A 210 11.52 17.80 -24.84
N ALA A 211 12.31 16.90 -24.26
CA ALA A 211 13.68 16.65 -24.72
C ALA A 211 14.06 15.19 -24.52
N GLN A 212 15.04 14.71 -25.29
CA GLN A 212 15.57 13.35 -25.15
C GLN A 212 16.78 13.27 -24.21
N ARG A 213 17.37 14.42 -23.87
CA ARG A 213 18.55 14.52 -23.01
C ARG A 213 18.34 15.63 -22.01
N PHE A 214 18.70 15.35 -20.77
CA PHE A 214 18.67 16.29 -19.66
C PHE A 214 20.03 16.27 -18.99
N SER A 215 20.56 17.46 -18.70
CA SER A 215 21.71 17.64 -17.84
C SER A 215 21.31 17.48 -16.36
N VAL A 216 22.31 17.34 -15.49
CA VAL A 216 22.08 17.41 -14.03
C VAL A 216 21.44 18.73 -13.63
N GLN A 217 21.84 19.84 -14.27
CA GLN A 217 21.29 21.16 -14.00
C GLN A 217 19.79 21.24 -14.34
N ASP A 218 19.36 20.61 -15.45
CA ASP A 218 17.94 20.58 -15.81
C ASP A 218 17.11 19.82 -14.78
N MET A 219 17.64 18.71 -14.24
CA MET A 219 16.98 17.94 -13.19
C MET A 219 16.90 18.72 -11.87
N MET A 220 17.96 19.46 -11.51
CA MET A 220 17.95 20.35 -10.34
C MET A 220 16.90 21.45 -10.50
N GLN A 221 16.82 22.08 -11.68
CA GLN A 221 15.79 23.09 -11.97
C GLN A 221 14.38 22.50 -11.89
N LEU A 222 14.17 21.28 -12.40
CA LEU A 222 12.89 20.59 -12.26
C LEU A 222 12.52 20.34 -10.79
N GLN A 223 13.48 19.92 -9.96
CA GLN A 223 13.27 19.71 -8.53
C GLN A 223 12.95 21.01 -7.78
N HIS A 224 13.56 22.12 -8.16
CA HIS A 224 13.33 23.45 -7.56
C HIS A 224 12.20 24.25 -8.22
N SER A 225 11.46 23.65 -9.14
CA SER A 225 10.40 24.35 -9.86
C SER A 225 9.26 24.75 -8.92
N GLY A 226 9.01 26.06 -8.82
CA GLY A 226 7.83 26.65 -8.17
C GLY A 226 6.63 26.81 -9.09
N TYR A 227 6.63 26.16 -10.26
CA TYR A 227 5.55 26.28 -11.24
C TYR A 227 4.25 25.69 -10.69
N ASP A 228 3.21 26.53 -10.58
CA ASP A 228 1.84 26.10 -10.26
C ASP A 228 1.08 25.85 -11.56
N PRO A 229 0.71 24.59 -11.88
CA PRO A 229 -0.02 24.26 -13.11
C PRO A 229 -1.50 24.72 -13.10
N ARG A 230 -1.97 25.43 -12.07
CA ARG A 230 -3.31 26.01 -11.96
C ARG A 230 -3.34 27.51 -12.29
N CYS A 231 -2.18 28.17 -12.31
CA CYS A 231 -2.02 29.58 -12.67
C CYS A 231 -1.61 29.69 -14.14
#